data_AF-A0A9W6RWT4-F1
#
_entry.id   AF-A0A9W6RWT4-F1
#
_cell.length_a   1.000
_cell.length_b   1.000
_cell.length_c   1.000
_cell.angle_alpha   90.00
_cell.angle_beta   90.00
_cell.angle_gamma   90.00
#
_symmetry.space_group_name_H-M   'P 1'
#
loop_
_entity.id
_entity.type
_entity.pdbx_description
1 polymer ?
#
loop_
_entity_poly.entity_id
_entity_poly.type
_entity_poly.pdbx_seq_one_letter_code
_entity_poly.pdbx_strand_id
1 'polypeptide(L)'
;MLPADLDAIGLPALSRPMPGRGRGRRLAWCWGSFAVSVAVTAVVVAAGFSTGALFVEPLAQLVVFAVLPAVHRLRLAGLLADGRYRTVPAPALAAAVLAVTAPSGVREVTVRVGQVGGFTRCFRAGGRTVVLVHERLPVVPEATRFFLAHEAAHLARYDTVRRPAALMTALVCLYAVGTAWPLALVPGVVAVVAVVAVVNRSGERDCDRLALRWVGLSPAERAFSVAQRAYRRSVRSLLTHPAPARRLAACRLSAEE
;
A
#
# COMPACT_ATOMS: atom_id res chain seq x y z
N MET A 1 -14.86 6.62 -25.09
CA MET A 1 -15.70 5.48 -24.68
C MET A 1 -15.22 5.02 -23.32
N LEU A 2 -16.06 5.14 -22.29
CA LEU A 2 -15.76 4.52 -21.00
C LEU A 2 -15.75 3.00 -21.18
N PRO A 3 -14.96 2.25 -20.39
CA PRO A 3 -15.19 0.83 -20.28
C PRO A 3 -16.66 0.65 -19.86
N ALA A 4 -17.28 -0.38 -20.43
CA ALA A 4 -18.61 -0.86 -20.08
C ALA A 4 -18.90 -0.72 -18.57
N ASP A 5 -20.15 -0.38 -18.27
CA ASP A 5 -20.77 -0.33 -16.95
C ASP A 5 -19.91 -1.01 -15.86
N LEU A 6 -19.28 -0.19 -14.99
CA LEU A 6 -18.39 -0.69 -13.93
C LEU A 6 -19.10 -1.69 -13.02
N ASP A 7 -20.43 -1.62 -12.94
CA ASP A 7 -21.25 -2.59 -12.22
C ASP A 7 -21.39 -3.91 -12.99
N ALA A 8 -21.45 -3.88 -14.32
CA ALA A 8 -21.44 -5.08 -15.18
C ALA A 8 -20.09 -5.82 -15.17
N ILE A 9 -18.98 -5.13 -14.84
CA ILE A 9 -17.69 -5.79 -14.66
C ILE A 9 -17.77 -6.81 -13.53
N GLY A 10 -18.65 -6.60 -12.54
CA GLY A 10 -18.98 -7.56 -11.50
C GLY A 10 -17.75 -8.00 -10.69
N LEU A 11 -17.61 -7.50 -9.48
CA LEU A 11 -16.84 -8.22 -8.47
C LEU A 11 -17.84 -9.21 -7.83
N PRO A 12 -17.98 -10.46 -8.33
CA PRO A 12 -18.89 -11.42 -7.71
C PRO A 12 -18.54 -11.46 -6.24
N ALA A 13 -19.57 -11.27 -5.40
CA ALA A 13 -19.48 -11.01 -3.97
C ALA A 13 -18.24 -11.66 -3.38
N LEU A 14 -17.18 -10.87 -3.19
CA LEU A 14 -15.86 -11.33 -2.81
C LEU A 14 -16.01 -12.08 -1.48
N SER A 15 -16.01 -13.42 -1.56
CA SER A 15 -16.86 -14.22 -0.66
C SER A 15 -16.22 -14.46 0.72
N ARG A 16 -15.06 -13.87 0.96
CA ARG A 16 -14.31 -14.07 2.21
C ARG A 16 -13.84 -12.75 2.78
N PRO A 17 -14.50 -12.26 3.84
CA PRO A 17 -13.97 -11.14 4.62
C PRO A 17 -12.58 -11.50 5.14
N MET A 18 -11.68 -10.51 5.19
CA MET A 18 -10.40 -10.72 5.86
C MET A 18 -10.61 -10.93 7.37
N PRO A 19 -9.79 -11.78 8.02
CA PRO A 19 -9.73 -11.80 9.47
C PRO A 19 -9.36 -10.39 9.99
N GLY A 20 -10.27 -9.80 10.76
CA GLY A 20 -10.22 -8.43 11.25
C GLY A 20 -8.97 -8.17 12.10
N ARG A 21 -7.91 -7.65 11.48
CA ARG A 21 -6.63 -7.37 12.15
C ARG A 21 -6.11 -5.93 11.95
N GLY A 22 -6.88 -5.07 11.28
CA GLY A 22 -6.40 -3.75 10.82
C GLY A 22 -5.87 -2.84 11.93
N ARG A 23 -6.60 -2.70 13.05
CA ARG A 23 -6.20 -1.80 14.15
C ARG A 23 -5.05 -2.36 14.98
N GLY A 24 -5.07 -3.64 15.32
CA GLY A 24 -4.02 -4.31 16.08
C GLY A 24 -2.69 -4.33 15.31
N ARG A 25 -2.71 -4.64 14.01
CA ARG A 25 -1.51 -4.60 13.16
C ARG A 25 -0.93 -3.19 13.04
N ARG A 26 -1.77 -2.16 12.91
CA ARG A 26 -1.30 -0.77 12.85
C ARG A 26 -0.55 -0.40 14.13
N LEU A 27 -1.12 -0.69 15.30
CA LEU A 27 -0.49 -0.41 16.58
C LEU A 27 0.80 -1.22 16.77
N ALA A 28 0.82 -2.50 16.39
CA ALA A 28 2.02 -3.31 16.41
C ALA A 28 3.15 -2.71 15.56
N TRP A 29 2.84 -2.20 14.36
CA TRP A 29 3.83 -1.49 13.54
C TRP A 29 4.31 -0.19 14.17
N CYS A 30 3.40 0.66 14.68
CA CYS A 30 3.78 1.91 15.34
C CYS A 30 4.69 1.65 16.55
N TRP A 31 4.26 0.78 17.47
CA TRP A 31 4.97 0.52 18.71
C TRP A 31 6.22 -0.32 18.51
N GLY A 32 6.18 -1.33 17.63
CA GLY A 32 7.36 -2.12 17.31
C GLY A 32 8.45 -1.28 16.66
N SER A 33 8.09 -0.43 15.68
CA SER A 33 9.05 0.49 15.04
C SER A 33 9.62 1.52 16.02
N PHE A 34 8.78 2.07 16.90
CA PHE A 34 9.23 2.99 17.94
C PHE A 34 10.18 2.31 18.94
N ALA A 35 9.83 1.11 19.42
CA ALA A 35 10.65 0.34 20.34
C ALA A 35 12.05 0.03 19.76
N VAL A 36 12.12 -0.37 18.49
CA VAL A 36 13.42 -0.57 17.80
C VAL A 36 14.23 0.73 17.76
N SER A 37 13.57 1.84 17.45
CA SER A 37 14.23 3.15 17.33
C SER A 37 14.79 3.63 18.67
N VAL A 38 14.04 3.44 19.76
CA VAL A 38 14.49 3.72 21.13
C VAL A 38 15.65 2.80 21.53
N ALA A 39 15.54 1.49 21.24
CA ALA A 39 16.58 0.52 21.60
C ALA A 39 17.92 0.84 20.92
N VAL A 40 17.90 1.13 19.61
CA VAL A 40 19.12 1.50 18.86
C VAL A 40 19.73 2.79 19.40
N THR A 41 18.90 3.80 19.66
CA THR A 41 19.34 5.06 20.26
C THR A 41 19.99 4.83 21.63
N ALA A 42 19.36 4.03 22.49
CA ALA A 42 19.87 3.72 23.82
C ALA A 42 21.22 3.00 23.78
N VAL A 43 21.41 2.06 22.83
CA VAL A 43 22.70 1.36 22.65
C VAL A 43 23.81 2.33 22.25
N VAL A 44 23.55 3.24 21.30
CA VAL A 44 24.56 4.22 20.85
C VAL A 44 24.93 5.19 21.97
N VAL A 45 23.94 5.66 22.73
CA VAL A 45 24.17 6.51 23.90
C VAL A 45 24.96 5.78 24.98
N ALA A 46 24.60 4.52 25.28
CA ALA A 46 25.31 3.70 26.27
C ALA A 46 26.77 3.41 25.87
N ALA A 47 27.06 3.37 24.57
CA ALA A 47 28.41 3.27 24.03
C ALA A 47 29.22 4.59 24.11
N GLY A 48 28.68 5.64 24.74
CA GLY A 48 29.35 6.92 24.97
C GLY A 48 29.17 7.95 23.84
N PHE A 49 28.43 7.60 22.79
CA PHE A 49 28.14 8.51 21.68
C PHE A 49 26.81 9.21 21.93
N SER A 50 26.85 10.41 22.51
CA SER A 50 25.64 11.19 22.79
C SER A 50 25.66 12.56 22.13
N THR A 51 24.57 12.87 21.44
CA THR A 51 24.22 14.23 21.01
C THR A 51 22.76 14.45 21.42
N GLY A 52 22.38 15.69 21.77
CA GLY A 52 20.98 16.00 22.09
C GLY A 52 20.01 15.62 20.97
N ALA A 53 20.49 15.60 19.72
CA ALA A 53 19.72 15.20 18.54
C ALA A 53 19.28 13.72 18.56
N LEU A 54 20.05 12.81 19.15
CA LEU A 54 19.70 11.38 19.21
C LEU A 54 18.37 11.12 19.95
N PHE A 55 18.01 11.98 20.91
CA PHE A 55 16.75 11.87 21.65
C PHE A 55 15.55 12.50 20.93
N VAL A 56 15.80 13.42 19.99
CA VAL A 56 14.75 14.10 19.20
C VAL A 56 14.18 13.17 18.12
N GLU A 57 14.99 12.27 17.59
CA GLU A 57 14.62 11.40 16.46
C GLU A 57 13.46 10.42 16.77
N PRO A 58 13.45 9.67 17.89
CA PRO A 58 12.28 8.86 18.27
C PRO A 58 11.03 9.70 18.54
N LEU A 59 11.19 10.92 19.08
CA LEU A 59 10.07 11.86 19.29
C LEU A 59 9.49 12.32 17.95
N ALA A 60 10.33 12.65 16.97
CA ALA A 60 9.89 13.01 15.62
C ALA A 60 9.08 11.88 14.97
N GLN A 61 9.46 10.62 15.18
CA GLN A 61 8.68 9.47 14.72
C GLN A 61 7.27 9.41 15.35
N LEU A 62 7.12 9.71 16.65
CA LEU A 62 5.81 9.80 17.29
C LEU A 62 4.97 10.94 16.71
N VAL A 63 5.57 12.11 16.48
CA VAL A 63 4.89 13.25 15.84
C VAL A 63 4.39 12.86 14.45
N VAL A 64 5.22 12.19 13.64
CA VAL A 64 4.81 11.69 12.32
C VAL A 64 3.62 10.74 12.44
N PHE A 65 3.65 9.79 13.38
CA PHE A 65 2.53 8.87 13.59
C PHE A 65 1.23 9.55 14.06
N ALA A 66 1.35 10.64 14.82
CA ALA A 66 0.24 11.45 15.28
C ALA A 66 -0.38 12.29 14.16
N VAL A 67 0.46 12.85 13.26
CA VAL A 67 0.03 13.74 12.17
C VAL A 67 -0.42 12.97 10.92
N LEU A 68 0.09 11.75 10.70
CA LEU A 68 -0.22 10.95 9.50
C LEU A 68 -1.74 10.77 9.24
N PRO A 69 -2.61 10.50 10.25
CA PRO A 69 -4.05 10.46 10.02
C PRO A 69 -4.63 11.76 9.45
N ALA A 70 -4.15 12.92 9.90
CA ALA A 70 -4.60 14.22 9.40
C ALA A 70 -4.14 14.44 7.95
N VAL A 71 -2.88 14.13 7.64
CA VAL A 71 -2.34 14.17 6.26
C VAL A 71 -3.16 13.29 5.33
N HIS A 72 -3.53 12.08 5.78
CA HIS A 72 -4.37 11.18 5.00
C HIS A 72 -5.77 11.75 4.77
N ARG A 73 -6.39 12.37 5.79
CA ARG A 73 -7.71 13.02 5.62
C ARG A 73 -7.67 14.18 4.64
N LEU A 74 -6.66 15.05 4.74
CA LEU A 74 -6.46 16.16 3.82
C LEU A 74 -6.26 15.65 2.38
N ARG A 75 -5.44 14.61 2.21
CA ARG A 75 -5.23 13.98 0.91
C ARG A 75 -6.50 13.34 0.35
N LEU A 76 -7.31 12.68 1.17
CA LEU A 76 -8.60 12.15 0.72
C LEU A 76 -9.53 13.27 0.28
N ALA A 77 -9.64 14.35 1.08
CA ALA A 77 -10.46 15.50 0.74
C ALA A 77 -10.03 16.13 -0.60
N GLY A 78 -8.72 16.33 -0.79
CA GLY A 78 -8.17 16.79 -2.07
C GLY A 78 -8.50 15.83 -3.22
N LEU A 79 -8.36 14.52 -3.02
CA LEU A 79 -8.73 13.50 -4.02
C LEU A 79 -10.23 13.39 -4.28
N LEU A 80 -11.10 13.96 -3.45
CA LEU A 80 -12.55 14.04 -3.68
C LEU A 80 -12.95 15.36 -4.35
N ALA A 81 -12.19 16.44 -4.09
CA ALA A 81 -12.41 17.75 -4.68
C ALA A 81 -11.70 17.95 -6.05
N ASP A 82 -10.70 17.13 -6.37
CA ASP A 82 -9.92 17.27 -7.60
C ASP A 82 -10.81 17.06 -8.84
N GLY A 83 -10.94 18.11 -9.66
CA GLY A 83 -11.79 18.14 -10.86
C GLY A 83 -11.29 17.26 -12.02
N ARG A 84 -10.05 16.75 -11.94
CA ARG A 84 -9.52 15.79 -12.94
C ARG A 84 -10.15 14.40 -12.84
N TYR A 85 -10.86 14.13 -11.75
CA TYR A 85 -11.58 12.89 -11.53
C TYR A 85 -13.09 13.18 -11.51
N ARG A 86 -13.89 12.39 -12.23
CA ARG A 86 -15.35 12.47 -12.16
C ARG A 86 -15.89 11.37 -11.27
N THR A 87 -16.81 11.69 -10.37
CA THR A 87 -17.52 10.68 -9.57
C THR A 87 -18.49 9.92 -10.47
N VAL A 88 -18.53 8.60 -10.34
CA VAL A 88 -19.40 7.73 -11.15
C VAL A 88 -20.27 6.87 -10.24
N PRO A 89 -21.59 6.77 -10.50
CA PRO A 89 -22.43 5.82 -9.78
C PRO A 89 -22.00 4.39 -10.17
N ALA A 90 -21.52 3.63 -9.19
CA ALA A 90 -21.15 2.23 -9.34
C ALA A 90 -21.51 1.46 -8.05
N PRO A 91 -22.81 1.37 -7.69
CA PRO A 91 -23.27 0.75 -6.46
C PRO A 91 -22.82 -0.71 -6.29
N ALA A 92 -22.79 -1.52 -7.36
CA ALA A 92 -22.37 -2.91 -7.25
C ALA A 92 -20.87 -3.02 -6.94
N LEU A 93 -20.05 -2.21 -7.61
CA LEU A 93 -18.62 -2.11 -7.31
C LEU A 93 -18.37 -1.61 -5.87
N ALA A 94 -19.06 -0.54 -5.47
CA ALA A 94 -18.93 0.02 -4.12
C ALA A 94 -19.33 -1.00 -3.05
N ALA A 95 -20.43 -1.72 -3.24
CA ALA A 95 -20.88 -2.78 -2.34
C ALA A 95 -19.88 -3.93 -2.23
N ALA A 96 -19.31 -4.38 -3.36
CA ALA A 96 -18.31 -5.44 -3.36
C ALA A 96 -17.01 -5.02 -2.64
N VAL A 97 -16.54 -3.79 -2.86
CA VAL A 97 -15.37 -3.25 -2.13
C VAL A 97 -15.69 -3.12 -0.63
N LEU A 98 -16.88 -2.64 -0.27
CA LEU A 98 -17.32 -2.56 1.12
C LEU A 98 -17.33 -3.94 1.78
N ALA A 99 -17.84 -4.98 1.12
CA ALA A 99 -17.93 -6.32 1.68
C ALA A 99 -16.58 -6.87 2.18
N VAL A 100 -15.48 -6.64 1.44
CA VAL A 100 -14.14 -7.13 1.84
C VAL A 100 -13.37 -6.18 2.75
N THR A 101 -13.72 -4.88 2.74
CA THR A 101 -12.98 -3.86 3.49
C THR A 101 -13.68 -3.43 4.79
N ALA A 102 -14.96 -3.75 4.97
CA ALA A 102 -15.74 -3.44 6.16
C ALA A 102 -15.15 -4.02 7.46
N PRO A 103 -14.64 -5.28 7.50
CA PRO A 103 -13.95 -5.80 8.69
C PRO A 103 -12.73 -4.97 9.12
N SER A 104 -12.15 -4.25 8.17
CA SER A 104 -11.01 -3.36 8.40
C SER A 104 -11.45 -1.94 8.75
N GLY A 105 -12.75 -1.68 8.88
CA GLY A 105 -13.33 -0.41 9.31
C GLY A 105 -13.70 0.56 8.19
N VAL A 106 -13.75 0.12 6.93
CA VAL A 106 -14.29 0.93 5.83
C VAL A 106 -15.82 0.95 5.91
N ARG A 107 -16.41 2.11 5.69
CA ARG A 107 -17.85 2.38 5.79
C ARG A 107 -18.41 3.07 4.55
N GLU A 108 -17.57 3.76 3.80
CA GLU A 108 -17.95 4.54 2.64
C GLU A 108 -16.90 4.34 1.54
N VAL A 109 -17.36 4.05 0.32
CA VAL A 109 -16.54 3.90 -0.89
C VAL A 109 -17.06 4.85 -1.95
N THR A 110 -16.21 5.75 -2.43
CA THR A 110 -16.48 6.60 -3.59
C THR A 110 -15.71 6.10 -4.80
N VAL A 111 -16.37 5.91 -5.94
CA VAL A 111 -15.71 5.54 -7.19
C VAL A 111 -15.54 6.78 -8.05
N ARG A 112 -14.31 7.08 -8.47
CA ARG A 112 -14.01 8.17 -9.40
C ARG A 112 -13.20 7.68 -10.60
N VAL A 113 -13.45 8.26 -11.76
CA VAL A 113 -12.78 7.93 -13.03
C VAL A 113 -11.97 9.12 -13.50
N GLY A 114 -10.74 8.90 -14.00
CA GLY A 114 -9.92 9.93 -14.62
C GLY A 114 -8.54 9.41 -15.04
N GLN A 115 -7.59 10.31 -15.25
CA GLN A 115 -6.20 9.93 -15.54
C GLN A 115 -5.47 9.55 -14.25
N VAL A 116 -5.03 8.30 -14.16
CA VAL A 116 -4.37 7.71 -12.99
C VAL A 116 -3.02 7.14 -13.40
N GLY A 117 -2.02 7.19 -12.52
CA GLY A 117 -0.77 6.47 -12.76
C GLY A 117 -0.98 4.96 -12.62
N GLY A 118 -1.30 4.26 -13.73
CA GLY A 118 -1.67 2.85 -13.76
C GLY A 118 -3.10 2.61 -14.24
N PHE A 119 -3.67 1.44 -13.95
CA PHE A 119 -5.05 1.09 -14.33
C PHE A 119 -6.07 1.44 -13.25
N THR A 120 -5.72 1.24 -11.99
CA THR A 120 -6.55 1.51 -10.82
C THR A 120 -5.67 2.01 -9.69
N ARG A 121 -6.26 2.73 -8.74
CA ARG A 121 -5.61 3.14 -7.51
C ARG A 121 -6.65 3.32 -6.43
N CYS A 122 -6.32 3.01 -5.19
CA CYS A 122 -7.18 3.31 -4.06
C CYS A 122 -6.51 4.28 -3.08
N PHE A 123 -7.35 4.95 -2.29
CA PHE A 123 -6.90 5.73 -1.15
C PHE A 123 -7.91 5.62 0.00
N ARG A 124 -7.39 5.63 1.24
CA ARG A 124 -8.18 5.48 2.46
C ARG A 124 -7.74 6.46 3.54
N ALA A 125 -8.72 7.05 4.22
CA ALA A 125 -8.52 7.76 5.47
C ALA A 125 -9.67 7.43 6.44
N GLY A 126 -9.35 6.74 7.55
CA GLY A 126 -10.37 6.30 8.50
C GLY A 126 -11.35 5.31 7.88
N GLY A 127 -12.65 5.60 7.98
CA GLY A 127 -13.72 4.78 7.40
C GLY A 127 -14.10 5.12 5.97
N ARG A 128 -13.45 6.10 5.35
CA ARG A 128 -13.79 6.58 3.99
C ARG A 128 -12.70 6.20 3.00
N THR A 129 -13.10 5.76 1.82
CA THR A 129 -12.18 5.40 0.73
C THR A 129 -12.61 5.98 -0.59
N VAL A 130 -11.63 6.17 -1.48
CA VAL A 130 -11.86 6.47 -2.89
C VAL A 130 -11.14 5.42 -3.74
N VAL A 131 -11.86 4.87 -4.71
CA VAL A 131 -11.32 4.01 -5.76
C VAL A 131 -11.24 4.85 -7.02
N LEU A 132 -10.02 5.08 -7.49
CA LEU A 132 -9.70 5.79 -8.71
C LEU A 132 -9.50 4.77 -9.83
N VAL A 133 -10.26 4.92 -10.91
CA VAL A 133 -10.22 4.04 -12.06
C VAL A 133 -9.71 4.83 -13.26
N HIS A 134 -8.75 4.28 -13.99
CA HIS A 134 -8.24 4.89 -15.20
C HIS A 134 -9.35 4.96 -16.26
N GLU A 135 -9.51 6.10 -16.93
CA GLU A 135 -10.53 6.26 -17.98
C GLU A 135 -10.35 5.30 -19.18
N ARG A 136 -9.10 4.85 -19.41
CA ARG A 136 -8.71 3.84 -20.41
C ARG A 136 -8.50 2.46 -19.79
N LEU A 137 -9.30 2.08 -18.81
CA LEU A 137 -9.24 0.76 -18.20
C LEU A 137 -9.33 -0.33 -19.28
N PRO A 138 -8.58 -1.44 -19.15
CA PRO A 138 -8.62 -2.50 -20.15
C PRO A 138 -10.04 -3.03 -20.35
N VAL A 139 -10.44 -3.25 -21.61
CA VAL A 139 -11.74 -3.84 -22.00
C VAL A 139 -11.77 -5.35 -21.74
N VAL A 140 -10.93 -5.85 -20.82
CA VAL A 140 -10.84 -7.27 -20.45
C VAL A 140 -11.44 -7.39 -19.04
N PRO A 141 -12.72 -7.81 -18.90
CA PRO A 141 -13.42 -7.78 -17.61
C PRO A 141 -12.67 -8.54 -16.51
N GLU A 142 -12.11 -9.70 -16.84
CA GLU A 142 -11.32 -10.52 -15.91
C GLU A 142 -10.08 -9.80 -15.39
N ALA A 143 -9.34 -9.11 -16.26
CA ALA A 143 -8.16 -8.33 -15.87
C ALA A 143 -8.57 -7.19 -14.93
N THR A 144 -9.66 -6.50 -15.27
CA THR A 144 -10.20 -5.42 -14.46
C THR A 144 -10.66 -5.89 -13.08
N ARG A 145 -11.33 -7.04 -13.00
CA ARG A 145 -11.72 -7.65 -11.72
C ARG A 145 -10.52 -7.85 -10.81
N PHE A 146 -9.43 -8.40 -11.34
CA PHE A 146 -8.22 -8.60 -10.54
C PHE A 146 -7.56 -7.28 -10.14
N PHE A 147 -7.47 -6.28 -11.03
CA PHE A 147 -6.94 -4.96 -10.66
C PHE A 147 -7.76 -4.28 -9.55
N LEU A 148 -9.08 -4.37 -9.61
CA LEU A 148 -9.96 -3.83 -8.57
C LEU A 148 -9.86 -4.62 -7.26
N ALA A 149 -9.79 -5.95 -7.34
CA ALA A 149 -9.55 -6.80 -6.18
C ALA A 149 -8.20 -6.50 -5.50
N HIS A 150 -7.15 -6.26 -6.29
CA HIS A 150 -5.83 -5.88 -5.77
C HIS A 150 -5.87 -4.55 -5.02
N GLU A 151 -6.56 -3.53 -5.56
CA GLU A 151 -6.76 -2.27 -4.87
C GLU A 151 -7.63 -2.41 -3.61
N ALA A 152 -8.68 -3.23 -3.65
CA ALA A 152 -9.46 -3.56 -2.48
C ALA A 152 -8.61 -4.26 -1.39
N ALA A 153 -7.62 -5.05 -1.77
CA ALA A 153 -6.69 -5.69 -0.85
C ALA A 153 -5.80 -4.68 -0.12
N HIS A 154 -5.35 -3.61 -0.81
CA HIS A 154 -4.66 -2.49 -0.17
C HIS A 154 -5.55 -1.80 0.87
N LEU A 155 -6.83 -1.58 0.55
CA LEU A 155 -7.81 -0.99 1.46
C LEU A 155 -8.12 -1.87 2.68
N ALA A 156 -8.25 -3.18 2.45
CA ALA A 156 -8.54 -4.17 3.48
C ALA A 156 -7.35 -4.34 4.43
N ARG A 157 -6.12 -4.37 3.94
CA ARG A 157 -4.93 -4.45 4.81
C ARG A 157 -4.71 -3.18 5.60
N TYR A 158 -5.00 -2.03 4.99
CA TYR A 158 -4.83 -0.72 5.60
C TYR A 158 -3.44 -0.50 6.21
N ASP A 159 -2.40 -0.96 5.51
CA ASP A 159 -0.99 -0.87 5.93
C ASP A 159 -0.38 0.53 5.72
N THR A 160 -1.19 1.58 5.85
CA THR A 160 -0.80 2.99 5.63
C THR A 160 0.36 3.44 6.54
N VAL A 161 0.49 2.82 7.72
CA VAL A 161 1.57 3.11 8.69
C VAL A 161 2.80 2.24 8.46
N ARG A 162 2.67 1.06 7.82
CA ARG A 162 3.77 0.11 7.68
C ARG A 162 4.98 0.73 6.98
N ARG A 163 4.74 1.43 5.86
CA ARG A 163 5.82 2.07 5.08
C ARG A 163 6.43 3.28 5.81
N PRO A 164 5.66 4.26 6.31
CA PRO A 164 6.21 5.33 7.15
C PRO A 164 6.98 4.82 8.36
N ALA A 165 6.46 3.81 9.06
CA ALA A 165 7.14 3.22 10.22
C ALA A 165 8.48 2.58 9.86
N ALA A 166 8.52 1.77 8.80
CA ALA A 166 9.77 1.17 8.34
C ALA A 166 10.79 2.22 7.86
N LEU A 167 10.34 3.26 7.16
CA LEU A 167 11.21 4.35 6.71
C LEU A 167 11.78 5.13 7.90
N MET A 168 10.92 5.57 8.84
CA MET A 168 11.37 6.33 10.00
C MET A 168 12.35 5.53 10.83
N THR A 169 12.04 4.27 11.15
CA THR A 169 12.98 3.42 11.89
C THR A 169 14.30 3.23 11.15
N ALA A 170 14.28 3.01 9.83
CA ALA A 170 15.51 2.89 9.06
C ALA A 170 16.35 4.18 9.07
N LEU A 171 15.70 5.36 9.04
CA LEU A 171 16.37 6.66 9.15
C LEU A 171 16.95 6.88 10.55
N VAL A 172 16.21 6.56 11.62
CA VAL A 172 16.72 6.65 13.00
C VAL A 172 17.94 5.73 13.17
N CYS A 173 17.86 4.49 12.70
CA CYS A 173 18.99 3.56 12.74
C CYS A 173 20.19 4.09 11.95
N LEU A 174 19.96 4.64 10.74
CA LEU A 174 21.02 5.23 9.93
C LEU A 174 21.72 6.39 10.65
N TYR A 175 20.94 7.29 11.24
CA TYR A 175 21.47 8.45 11.97
C TYR A 175 22.25 8.03 13.22
N ALA A 176 21.70 7.10 14.00
CA ALA A 176 22.35 6.58 15.20
C ALA A 176 23.67 5.88 14.88
N VAL A 177 23.68 5.00 13.86
CA VAL A 177 24.91 4.33 13.41
C VAL A 177 25.89 5.34 12.81
N GLY A 178 25.42 6.30 12.02
CA GLY A 178 26.26 7.35 11.44
C GLY A 178 26.92 8.26 12.47
N THR A 179 26.31 8.41 13.65
CA THR A 179 26.91 9.15 14.77
C THR A 179 28.11 8.40 15.37
N ALA A 180 28.00 7.08 15.51
CA ALA A 180 29.11 6.25 16.01
C ALA A 180 30.16 5.96 14.92
N TRP A 181 29.74 5.84 13.66
CA TRP A 181 30.59 5.48 12.52
C TRP A 181 30.17 6.25 11.25
N PRO A 182 30.70 7.46 11.01
CA PRO A 182 30.29 8.31 9.89
C PRO A 182 30.44 7.66 8.51
N LEU A 183 31.45 6.79 8.32
CA LEU A 183 31.65 6.08 7.05
C LEU A 183 30.51 5.10 6.73
N ALA A 184 29.74 4.66 7.73
CA ALA A 184 28.58 3.79 7.53
C ALA A 184 27.40 4.50 6.87
N LEU A 185 27.40 5.84 6.78
CA LEU A 185 26.29 6.59 6.20
C LEU A 185 26.04 6.22 4.73
N VAL A 186 27.11 6.07 3.94
CA VAL A 186 27.01 5.75 2.50
C VAL A 186 26.38 4.36 2.26
N PRO A 187 26.92 3.25 2.80
CA PRO A 187 26.26 1.94 2.67
C PRO A 187 24.91 1.90 3.40
N GLY A 188 24.75 2.68 4.47
CA GLY A 188 23.52 2.78 5.24
C GLY A 188 22.36 3.40 4.44
N VAL A 189 22.59 4.44 3.64
CA VAL A 189 21.56 5.00 2.74
C VAL A 189 21.04 3.93 1.77
N VAL A 190 21.96 3.12 1.20
CA VAL A 190 21.58 2.02 0.31
C VAL A 190 20.73 0.99 1.05
N ALA A 191 21.07 0.67 2.30
CA ALA A 191 20.29 -0.23 3.14
C ALA A 191 18.88 0.32 3.42
N VAL A 192 18.72 1.61 3.71
CA VAL A 192 17.40 2.25 3.90
C VAL A 192 16.54 2.09 2.64
N VAL A 193 17.10 2.39 1.47
CA VAL A 193 16.39 2.22 0.19
C VAL A 193 15.98 0.76 -0.03
N ALA A 194 16.87 -0.20 0.27
CA ALA A 194 16.59 -1.62 0.15
C ALA A 194 15.46 -2.07 1.09
N VAL A 195 15.47 -1.65 2.36
CA VAL A 195 14.42 -1.95 3.35
C VAL A 195 13.06 -1.44 2.86
N VAL A 196 12.99 -0.19 2.41
CA VAL A 196 11.75 0.39 1.87
C VAL A 196 11.26 -0.38 0.64
N ALA A 197 12.17 -0.78 -0.26
CA ALA A 197 11.82 -1.59 -1.43
C ALA A 197 11.28 -2.97 -1.02
N VAL A 198 11.89 -3.64 -0.04
CA VAL A 198 11.42 -4.94 0.47
C VAL A 198 10.03 -4.80 1.10
N VAL A 199 9.81 -3.78 1.93
CA VAL A 199 8.50 -3.52 2.55
C VAL A 199 7.44 -3.29 1.48
N ASN A 200 7.70 -2.43 0.48
CA ASN A 200 6.76 -2.19 -0.61
C ASN A 200 6.46 -3.46 -1.41
N ARG A 201 7.49 -4.20 -1.84
CA ARG A 201 7.33 -5.43 -2.62
C ARG A 201 6.59 -6.52 -1.85
N SER A 202 6.84 -6.66 -0.56
CA SER A 202 6.09 -7.61 0.28
C SER A 202 4.61 -7.19 0.40
N GLY A 203 4.36 -5.89 0.51
CA GLY A 203 3.01 -5.33 0.48
C GLY A 203 2.27 -5.71 -0.80
N GLU A 204 2.89 -5.50 -1.96
CA GLU A 204 2.27 -5.86 -3.25
C GLU A 204 1.94 -7.35 -3.35
N ARG A 205 2.85 -8.23 -2.91
CA ARG A 205 2.63 -9.70 -2.93
C ARG A 205 1.49 -10.15 -2.03
N ASP A 206 1.39 -9.57 -0.84
CA ASP A 206 0.28 -9.87 0.07
C ASP A 206 -1.07 -9.43 -0.54
N CYS A 207 -1.09 -8.27 -1.22
CA CYS A 207 -2.27 -7.80 -1.93
C CYS A 207 -2.62 -8.70 -3.13
N ASP A 208 -1.63 -9.20 -3.86
CA ASP A 208 -1.85 -10.20 -4.94
C ASP A 208 -2.46 -11.48 -4.40
N ARG A 209 -1.95 -12.01 -3.28
CA ARG A 209 -2.49 -13.23 -2.65
C ARG A 209 -3.94 -13.05 -2.20
N LEU A 210 -4.27 -11.88 -1.64
CA LEU A 210 -5.65 -11.58 -1.24
C LEU A 210 -6.57 -11.45 -2.45
N ALA A 211 -6.14 -10.71 -3.47
CA ALA A 211 -6.89 -10.59 -4.72
C ALA A 211 -7.11 -11.96 -5.37
N LEU A 212 -6.08 -12.80 -5.44
CA LEU A 212 -6.13 -14.17 -5.94
C LEU A 212 -7.17 -15.01 -5.18
N ARG A 213 -7.21 -14.92 -3.85
CA ARG A 213 -8.21 -15.62 -3.02
C ARG A 213 -9.65 -15.15 -3.28
N TRP A 214 -9.83 -13.94 -3.78
CA TRP A 214 -11.17 -13.40 -4.03
C TRP A 214 -11.67 -13.61 -5.46
N VAL A 215 -10.78 -13.58 -6.46
CA VAL A 215 -11.21 -13.67 -7.87
C VAL A 215 -10.63 -14.87 -8.62
N GLY A 216 -9.68 -15.61 -8.05
CA GLY A 216 -9.06 -16.79 -8.66
C GLY A 216 -7.90 -16.47 -9.61
N LEU A 217 -7.24 -17.54 -10.09
CA LEU A 217 -6.01 -17.46 -10.87
C LEU A 217 -6.23 -16.94 -12.30
N SER A 218 -7.31 -17.34 -12.98
CA SER A 218 -7.58 -16.92 -14.36
C SER A 218 -7.65 -15.38 -14.50
N PRO A 219 -8.41 -14.64 -13.66
CA PRO A 219 -8.37 -13.17 -13.66
C PRO A 219 -6.98 -12.57 -13.42
N ALA A 220 -6.17 -13.18 -12.54
CA ALA A 220 -4.80 -12.75 -12.28
C ALA A 220 -3.91 -12.90 -13.53
N GLU A 221 -4.00 -14.03 -14.24
CA GLU A 221 -3.25 -14.26 -15.48
C GLU A 221 -3.59 -13.24 -16.56
N ARG A 222 -4.88 -12.93 -16.73
CA ARG A 222 -5.35 -11.93 -17.68
C ARG A 222 -4.86 -10.52 -17.31
N ALA A 223 -4.91 -10.17 -16.02
CA ALA A 223 -4.39 -8.90 -15.53
C ALA A 223 -2.88 -8.76 -15.75
N PHE A 224 -2.08 -9.77 -15.40
CA PHE A 224 -0.64 -9.71 -15.61
C PHE A 224 -0.24 -9.75 -17.08
N SER A 225 -0.99 -10.43 -17.95
CA SER A 225 -0.80 -10.34 -19.41
C SER A 225 -1.01 -8.91 -19.93
N VAL A 226 -2.05 -8.22 -19.46
CA VAL A 226 -2.29 -6.82 -19.80
C VAL A 226 -1.19 -5.92 -19.23
N ALA A 227 -0.81 -6.12 -17.97
CA ALA A 227 0.23 -5.35 -17.31
C ALA A 227 1.60 -5.52 -17.97
N GLN A 228 1.96 -6.73 -18.43
CA GLN A 228 3.20 -7.00 -19.16
C GLN A 228 3.27 -6.22 -20.47
N ARG A 229 2.17 -6.15 -21.23
CA ARG A 229 2.09 -5.37 -22.47
C ARG A 229 2.22 -3.86 -22.24
N ALA A 230 1.71 -3.38 -21.11
CA ALA A 230 1.82 -1.98 -20.70
C ALA A 230 3.13 -1.65 -19.95
N TYR A 231 3.94 -2.66 -19.61
CA TYR A 231 5.07 -2.49 -18.71
C TYR A 231 6.22 -1.75 -19.38
N ARG A 232 6.46 -0.52 -18.94
CA ARG A 232 7.69 0.22 -19.24
C ARG A 232 8.66 0.06 -18.07
N ARG A 233 9.85 -0.49 -18.32
CA ARG A 233 10.93 -0.58 -17.31
C ARG A 233 11.32 0.84 -16.90
N SER A 234 10.93 1.26 -15.72
CA SER A 234 11.44 2.48 -15.09
C SER A 234 12.19 2.10 -13.81
N VAL A 235 13.26 2.83 -13.48
CA VAL A 235 13.99 2.63 -12.21
C VAL A 235 13.04 2.72 -11.01
N ARG A 236 12.04 3.60 -11.09
CA ARG A 236 10.98 3.74 -10.09
C ARG A 236 10.14 2.47 -9.95
N SER A 237 9.79 1.79 -11.04
CA SER A 237 9.01 0.55 -10.96
C SER A 237 9.80 -0.54 -10.25
N LEU A 238 11.12 -0.65 -10.46
CA LEU A 238 11.97 -1.62 -9.77
C LEU A 238 11.92 -1.48 -8.24
N LEU A 239 11.82 -0.25 -7.72
CA LEU A 239 11.82 0.02 -6.28
C LEU A 239 10.46 -0.17 -5.61
N THR A 240 9.36 -0.03 -6.36
CA THR A 240 8.01 -0.01 -5.77
C THR A 240 7.15 -1.21 -6.14
N HIS A 241 7.30 -1.79 -7.33
CA HIS A 241 6.51 -2.93 -7.79
C HIS A 241 7.40 -4.02 -8.41
N PRO A 242 7.31 -5.29 -7.96
CA PRO A 242 7.97 -6.37 -8.68
C PRO A 242 7.47 -6.44 -10.13
N ALA A 243 8.34 -6.88 -11.05
CA ALA A 243 7.95 -7.07 -12.45
C ALA A 243 6.69 -7.95 -12.57
N PRO A 244 5.75 -7.64 -13.48
CA PRO A 244 4.51 -8.39 -13.63
C PRO A 244 4.70 -9.92 -13.77
N ALA A 245 5.74 -10.35 -14.50
CA ALA A 245 6.07 -11.78 -14.63
C ALA A 245 6.41 -12.46 -13.28
N ARG A 246 7.15 -11.76 -12.40
CA ARG A 246 7.48 -12.27 -11.06
C ARG A 246 6.25 -12.35 -10.14
N ARG A 247 5.35 -11.37 -10.27
CA ARG A 247 4.09 -11.36 -9.50
C ARG A 247 3.17 -12.49 -9.96
N LEU A 248 3.09 -12.74 -11.27
CA LEU A 248 2.32 -13.85 -11.82
C LEU A 248 2.87 -15.21 -11.35
N ALA A 249 4.18 -15.42 -11.41
CA ALA A 249 4.78 -16.66 -10.92
C ALA A 249 4.45 -16.91 -9.44
N ALA A 250 4.50 -15.86 -8.60
CA ALA A 250 4.10 -15.97 -7.20
C ALA A 250 2.61 -16.28 -7.02
N CYS A 251 1.74 -15.75 -7.88
CA CYS A 251 0.31 -16.08 -7.85
C CYS A 251 0.04 -17.55 -8.21
N ARG A 252 0.76 -18.11 -9.18
CA ARG A 252 0.64 -19.52 -9.55
C ARG A 252 1.04 -20.44 -8.39
N LEU A 253 2.18 -20.17 -7.76
CA LEU A 253 2.63 -20.91 -6.57
C LEU A 253 1.60 -20.83 -5.43
N SER A 254 1.06 -19.64 -5.15
CA SER A 254 0.02 -19.48 -4.11
C SER A 254 -1.36 -20.03 -4.48
N ALA A 255 -1.58 -20.48 -5.72
CA ALA A 255 -2.80 -21.19 -6.12
C ALA A 255 -2.68 -22.71 -5.97
N GLU A 256 -1.46 -23.23 -5.82
CA GLU A 256 -1.16 -24.64 -5.56
C GLU A 256 -1.18 -24.97 -4.05
N GLU A 257 -1.13 -23.94 -3.19
CA GLU A 257 -1.22 -23.99 -1.71
C GLU A 257 -2.67 -23.95 -1.20
#